data_AF-A0A9E3G041-F1
#
_entry.id   AF-A0A9E3G041-F1
#
_cell.length_a   1.000
_cell.length_b   1.000
_cell.length_c   1.000
_cell.angle_alpha   90.00
_cell.angle_beta   90.00
_cell.angle_gamma   90.00
#
_symmetry.space_group_name_H-M   'P 1'
#
loop_
_entity.id
_entity.type
_entity.pdbx_description
1 polymer ?
#
loop_
_entity_poly.entity_id
_entity_poly.type
_entity_poly.pdbx_seq_one_letter_code
_entity_poly.pdbx_strand_id
1 'polypeptide(L)'
;MSCAGTQSARRTRECRLQAGWSLIEVVVTTAIVGTLGVAIVMSMIPQVTSAKRNQCMANLQMIESAKNSWVADHPGQTMLVPSSTNPDPLAQYIRGGVVPQTCPSSNSSGYSSVYDPTQPCTCPFHQQQAYATPTPSP
;
A
#
# COMPACT_ATOMS: atom_id res chain seq x y z
N MET A 1 67.48 -15.93 10.93
CA MET A 1 66.56 -15.69 12.06
C MET A 1 65.15 -15.96 11.55
N SER A 2 64.78 -17.20 11.22
CA SER A 2 64.24 -18.24 12.11
C SER A 2 63.64 -17.73 13.42
N CYS A 3 62.32 -17.63 13.43
CA CYS A 3 61.50 -18.03 14.57
C CYS A 3 60.41 -18.96 14.03
N ALA A 4 60.63 -20.26 14.26
CA ALA A 4 59.60 -21.28 14.16
C ALA A 4 58.68 -21.14 15.37
N GLY A 5 57.40 -20.87 15.12
CA GLY A 5 56.33 -20.86 16.11
C GLY A 5 55.35 -21.98 15.79
N THR A 6 55.59 -23.13 16.41
CA THR A 6 54.84 -24.38 16.35
C THR A 6 53.32 -24.21 16.47
N GLN A 7 52.61 -24.88 15.57
CA GLN A 7 51.17 -25.11 15.62
C GLN A 7 50.79 -25.83 16.92
N SER A 8 50.26 -25.08 17.89
CA SER A 8 49.55 -25.68 19.02
C SER A 8 48.10 -25.88 18.60
N ALA A 9 47.82 -27.09 18.14
CA ALA A 9 46.47 -27.56 17.86
C ALA A 9 45.64 -27.52 19.15
N ARG A 10 44.96 -26.40 19.40
CA ARG A 10 43.77 -26.42 20.25
C ARG A 10 42.74 -27.25 19.49
N ARG A 11 42.55 -28.50 19.93
CA ARG A 11 41.29 -29.21 19.68
C ARG A 11 40.19 -28.33 20.26
N THR A 12 39.60 -27.48 19.44
CA THR A 12 38.23 -27.03 19.63
C THR A 12 37.39 -28.30 19.57
N ARG A 13 37.21 -28.94 20.73
CA ARG A 13 36.03 -29.75 20.93
C ARG A 13 34.90 -28.76 20.85
N GLU A 14 34.36 -28.59 19.64
CA GLU A 14 32.99 -28.16 19.48
C GLU A 14 32.15 -29.22 20.18
N CYS A 15 31.98 -29.07 21.49
CA CYS A 15 30.80 -29.57 22.15
C CYS A 15 29.65 -28.87 21.43
N ARG A 16 29.15 -29.51 20.38
CA ARG A 16 27.78 -29.28 19.92
C ARG A 16 26.94 -29.51 21.15
N LEU A 17 26.59 -28.43 21.84
CA LEU A 17 25.44 -28.41 22.71
C LEU A 17 24.29 -28.78 21.79
N GLN A 18 23.96 -30.06 21.72
CA GLN A 18 22.66 -30.50 21.24
C GLN A 18 21.66 -30.02 22.29
N ALA A 19 21.41 -28.71 22.29
CA ALA A 19 20.32 -28.08 22.99
C ALA A 19 19.05 -28.45 22.22
N GLY A 20 18.60 -29.68 22.41
CA GLY A 20 17.23 -30.04 22.07
C GLY A 20 16.34 -29.24 22.98
N TRP A 21 15.60 -28.30 22.41
CA TRP A 21 14.51 -27.62 23.10
C TRP A 21 13.60 -28.69 23.67
N SER A 22 13.31 -28.61 24.96
CA SER A 22 12.43 -29.60 25.57
C SER A 22 11.07 -29.54 24.87
N LEU A 23 10.42 -30.68 24.66
CA LEU A 23 9.15 -30.73 23.93
C LEU A 23 8.11 -29.80 24.60
N ILE A 24 8.17 -29.69 25.93
CA ILE A 24 7.35 -28.78 26.73
C ILE A 24 7.60 -27.30 26.40
N GLU A 25 8.83 -26.90 26.08
CA GLU A 25 9.22 -25.50 25.84
C GLU A 25 8.69 -25.00 24.50
N VAL A 26 8.71 -25.84 23.47
CA VAL A 26 8.06 -25.55 22.18
C VAL A 26 6.53 -25.56 22.33
N VAL A 27 5.97 -26.49 23.12
CA VAL A 27 4.52 -26.57 23.39
C VAL A 27 4.02 -25.32 24.12
N VAL A 28 4.73 -24.85 25.15
CA VAL A 28 4.36 -23.62 25.88
C VAL A 28 4.51 -22.39 25.00
N THR A 29 5.58 -22.28 24.21
CA THR A 29 5.80 -21.12 23.34
C THR A 29 4.72 -21.03 22.26
N THR A 30 4.39 -22.14 21.62
CA THR A 30 3.32 -22.18 20.59
C THR A 30 1.94 -21.91 21.18
N ALA A 31 1.66 -22.34 22.41
CA ALA A 31 0.42 -21.99 23.10
C ALA A 31 0.31 -20.47 23.35
N ILE A 32 1.37 -19.85 23.87
CA ILE A 32 1.36 -18.40 24.18
C ILE A 32 1.31 -17.57 22.89
N VAL A 33 2.17 -17.86 21.92
CA VAL A 33 2.18 -17.14 20.62
C VAL A 33 0.88 -17.36 19.86
N GLY A 34 0.29 -18.57 19.93
CA GLY A 34 -1.01 -18.86 19.35
C GLY A 34 -2.13 -18.03 19.97
N THR A 35 -2.21 -17.96 21.30
CA THR A 35 -3.22 -17.14 21.98
C THR A 35 -3.03 -15.65 21.70
N LEU A 36 -1.80 -15.13 21.75
CA LEU A 36 -1.52 -13.72 21.48
C LEU A 36 -1.74 -13.36 20.00
N GLY A 37 -1.37 -14.25 19.08
CA GLY A 37 -1.51 -14.03 17.64
C GLY A 37 -2.96 -13.87 17.19
N VAL A 38 -3.89 -14.66 17.75
CA VAL A 38 -5.32 -14.56 17.42
C VAL A 38 -5.89 -13.18 17.79
N ALA A 39 -5.57 -12.68 18.99
CA ALA A 39 -6.03 -11.37 19.44
C ALA A 39 -5.53 -10.23 18.53
N ILE A 40 -4.27 -10.33 18.07
CA ILE A 40 -3.66 -9.32 17.20
C ILE A 40 -4.32 -9.31 15.81
N VAL A 41 -4.49 -10.47 15.17
CA VAL A 41 -5.01 -10.55 13.78
C VAL A 41 -6.39 -9.90 13.66
N MET A 42 -7.28 -10.15 14.60
CA MET A 42 -8.66 -9.64 14.52
C MET A 42 -8.72 -8.12 14.62
N SER A 43 -7.81 -7.50 15.39
CA SER A 43 -7.75 -6.05 15.55
C SER A 43 -7.21 -5.31 14.31
N MET A 44 -6.56 -6.01 13.37
CA MET A 44 -5.98 -5.43 12.16
C MET A 44 -6.99 -5.18 11.04
N ILE A 45 -8.17 -5.81 11.08
CA ILE A 45 -9.25 -5.65 10.06
C ILE A 45 -9.66 -4.18 9.84
N PRO A 46 -9.97 -3.37 10.87
CA PRO A 46 -10.29 -1.95 10.68
C PRO A 46 -9.12 -1.11 10.16
N GLN A 47 -7.88 -1.53 10.40
CA GLN A 47 -6.70 -0.83 9.89
C GLN A 47 -6.55 -1.06 8.38
N VAL A 48 -6.86 -2.26 7.90
CA VAL A 48 -6.87 -2.56 6.46
C VAL A 48 -7.98 -1.79 5.74
N THR A 49 -9.18 -1.69 6.30
CA THR A 49 -10.26 -0.89 5.70
C THR A 49 -9.94 0.59 5.70
N SER A 50 -9.27 1.09 6.74
CA SER A 50 -8.78 2.48 6.81
C SER A 50 -7.67 2.75 5.79
N ALA A 51 -6.74 1.81 5.59
CA ALA A 51 -5.70 1.92 4.56
C ALA A 51 -6.29 1.99 3.14
N LYS A 52 -7.30 1.15 2.84
CA LYS A 52 -8.03 1.19 1.57
C LYS A 52 -8.74 2.53 1.35
N ARG A 53 -9.35 3.09 2.40
CA ARG A 53 -9.93 4.44 2.36
C ARG A 53 -8.89 5.50 2.02
N ASN A 54 -7.75 5.49 2.72
CA ASN A 54 -6.68 6.47 2.52
C ASN A 54 -6.06 6.37 1.12
N GLN A 55 -5.85 5.16 0.60
CA GLN A 55 -5.41 4.97 -0.78
C GLN A 55 -6.43 5.52 -1.79
N CYS A 56 -7.72 5.27 -1.55
CA CYS A 56 -8.77 5.77 -2.42
C CYS A 56 -8.80 7.31 -2.46
N MET A 57 -8.60 7.97 -1.31
CA MET A 57 -8.50 9.43 -1.22
C MET A 57 -7.24 9.99 -1.88
N ALA A 58 -6.09 9.33 -1.69
CA ALA A 58 -4.85 9.74 -2.35
C ALA A 58 -4.98 9.64 -3.89
N ASN A 59 -5.58 8.57 -4.39
CA ASN A 59 -5.85 8.40 -5.81
C ASN A 59 -6.79 9.50 -6.35
N LEU A 60 -7.86 9.85 -5.62
CA LEU A 60 -8.77 10.93 -6.01
C LEU A 60 -8.03 12.27 -6.14
N GLN A 61 -7.17 12.59 -5.19
CA GLN A 61 -6.37 13.82 -5.22
C GLN A 61 -5.38 13.84 -6.39
N MET A 62 -4.79 12.69 -6.74
CA MET A 62 -3.91 12.58 -7.91
C MET A 62 -4.67 12.76 -9.23
N ILE A 63 -5.89 12.21 -9.33
CA ILE A 63 -6.73 12.39 -10.53
C ILE A 63 -7.13 13.87 -10.66
N GLU A 64 -7.55 14.50 -9.57
CA GLU A 64 -7.93 15.92 -9.57
C GLU A 64 -6.77 16.85 -9.93
N SER A 65 -5.57 16.60 -9.38
CA SER A 65 -4.41 17.40 -9.74
C SER A 65 -4.04 17.25 -11.22
N ALA A 66 -4.09 16.03 -11.75
CA ALA A 66 -3.88 15.75 -13.16
C ALA A 66 -4.94 16.43 -14.05
N LYS A 67 -6.21 16.42 -13.62
CA LYS A 67 -7.30 17.09 -14.33
C LYS A 67 -7.10 18.60 -14.37
N ASN A 68 -6.73 19.20 -13.24
CA ASN A 68 -6.44 20.64 -13.17
C ASN A 68 -5.27 21.04 -14.07
N SER A 69 -4.23 20.22 -14.15
CA SER A 69 -3.12 20.42 -15.09
C SER A 69 -3.59 20.33 -16.55
N TRP A 70 -4.40 19.33 -16.90
CA TRP A 70 -4.93 19.22 -18.26
C TRP A 70 -5.82 20.39 -18.65
N VAL A 71 -6.69 20.86 -17.74
CA VAL A 71 -7.58 22.01 -17.97
C VAL A 71 -6.77 23.30 -18.16
N ALA A 72 -5.65 23.44 -17.44
CA ALA A 72 -4.74 24.57 -17.63
C ALA A 72 -4.11 24.57 -19.04
N ASP A 73 -3.77 23.39 -19.55
CA ASP A 73 -3.14 23.25 -20.88
C ASP A 73 -4.16 23.30 -22.03
N HIS A 74 -5.42 22.91 -21.79
CA HIS A 74 -6.49 22.80 -22.80
C HIS A 74 -7.75 23.58 -22.39
N PRO A 75 -7.68 24.92 -22.31
CA PRO A 75 -8.78 25.74 -21.81
C PRO A 75 -10.03 25.57 -22.68
N GLY A 76 -11.16 25.22 -22.05
CA GLY A 76 -12.47 25.10 -22.70
C GLY A 76 -12.66 23.82 -23.54
N GLN A 77 -11.69 22.89 -23.54
CA GLN A 77 -11.85 21.60 -24.19
C GLN A 77 -12.50 20.59 -23.25
N THR A 78 -13.21 19.60 -23.81
CA THR A 78 -13.73 18.44 -23.07
C THR A 78 -12.80 17.26 -23.24
N MET A 79 -12.55 16.52 -22.14
CA MET A 79 -11.79 15.28 -22.22
C MET A 79 -12.68 14.19 -22.83
N LEU A 80 -12.16 13.49 -23.83
CA LEU A 80 -12.81 12.29 -24.35
C LEU A 80 -12.53 11.11 -23.41
N VAL A 81 -13.54 10.27 -23.20
CA VAL A 81 -13.37 9.02 -22.47
C VAL A 81 -12.41 8.13 -23.28
N PRO A 82 -11.35 7.59 -22.65
CA PRO A 82 -10.39 6.73 -23.33
C PRO A 82 -11.07 5.50 -23.91
N SER A 83 -10.59 5.08 -25.07
CA SER A 83 -11.06 3.90 -25.79
C SER A 83 -9.86 3.20 -26.43
N SER A 84 -10.08 2.05 -27.08
CA SER A 84 -9.01 1.37 -27.82
C SER A 84 -8.36 2.25 -28.91
N THR A 85 -9.07 3.29 -29.36
CA THR A 85 -8.64 4.19 -30.43
C THR A 85 -8.12 5.53 -29.90
N ASN A 86 -8.51 5.92 -28.67
CA ASN A 86 -8.13 7.19 -28.06
C ASN A 86 -7.33 6.94 -26.77
N PRO A 87 -6.06 7.37 -26.70
CA PRO A 87 -5.27 7.25 -25.49
C PRO A 87 -5.86 8.10 -24.36
N ASP A 88 -5.61 7.68 -23.12
CA ASP A 88 -6.08 8.39 -21.92
C ASP A 88 -5.43 9.78 -21.80
N PRO A 89 -6.21 10.89 -21.82
CA PRO A 89 -5.66 12.24 -21.80
C PRO A 89 -4.94 12.59 -20.49
N LEU A 90 -5.27 11.89 -19.39
CA LEU A 90 -4.70 12.12 -18.07
C LEU A 90 -3.42 11.31 -17.83
N ALA A 91 -3.12 10.30 -18.66
CA ALA A 91 -1.95 9.43 -18.50
C ALA A 91 -0.63 10.20 -18.45
N GLN A 92 -0.50 11.29 -19.20
CA GLN A 92 0.72 12.11 -19.23
C GLN A 92 0.94 12.95 -17.94
N TYR A 93 -0.12 13.22 -17.18
CA TYR A 93 -0.05 14.01 -15.95
C TYR A 93 0.08 13.14 -14.69
N ILE A 94 -0.11 11.83 -14.83
CA ILE A 94 -0.01 10.87 -13.73
C ILE A 94 1.27 10.07 -13.87
N ARG A 95 2.03 9.98 -12.77
CA ARG A 95 3.25 9.18 -12.72
C ARG A 95 2.91 7.71 -12.98
N GLY A 96 3.58 7.12 -13.97
CA GLY A 96 3.36 5.74 -14.38
C GLY A 96 2.37 5.56 -15.53
N GLY A 97 1.77 6.63 -16.06
CA GLY A 97 0.96 6.56 -17.28
C GLY A 97 -0.35 5.79 -17.15
N VAL A 98 -0.72 5.37 -15.95
CA VAL A 98 -1.92 4.58 -15.68
C VAL A 98 -2.80 5.35 -14.72
N VAL A 99 -3.97 5.76 -15.20
CA VAL A 99 -4.96 6.45 -14.39
C VAL A 99 -5.69 5.40 -13.54
N PRO A 100 -5.70 5.53 -12.21
CA PRO A 100 -6.39 4.57 -11.36
C PRO A 100 -7.89 4.65 -11.64
N GLN A 101 -8.45 3.60 -12.26
CA GLN A 101 -9.87 3.57 -12.61
C GLN A 101 -10.73 3.03 -11.47
N THR A 102 -10.16 2.30 -10.51
CA THR A 102 -10.91 1.58 -9.47
C THR A 102 -10.49 1.99 -8.06
N CYS A 103 -11.47 2.08 -7.15
CA CYS A 103 -11.21 2.32 -5.74
C CYS A 103 -10.91 0.98 -5.03
N PRO A 104 -9.82 0.86 -4.25
CA PRO A 104 -9.39 -0.40 -3.62
C PRO A 104 -10.36 -0.95 -2.55
N SER A 105 -11.40 -0.19 -2.18
CA SER A 105 -12.46 -0.66 -1.29
C SER A 105 -13.57 -1.45 -2.01
N SER A 106 -13.57 -1.48 -3.34
CA SER A 106 -14.60 -2.15 -4.13
C SER A 106 -14.04 -2.72 -5.44
N ASN A 107 -14.49 -3.90 -5.81
CA ASN A 107 -13.98 -4.59 -7.00
C ASN A 107 -14.72 -4.21 -8.29
N SER A 108 -15.67 -3.26 -8.24
CA SER A 108 -16.73 -3.18 -9.27
C SER A 108 -17.11 -1.79 -9.77
N SER A 109 -16.93 -0.70 -8.99
CA SER A 109 -17.27 0.65 -9.48
C SER A 109 -16.06 1.56 -9.39
N GLY A 110 -15.72 2.15 -10.53
CA GLY A 110 -14.63 3.09 -10.64
C GLY A 110 -14.94 4.46 -10.06
N TYR A 111 -13.99 5.37 -10.20
CA TYR A 111 -14.22 6.78 -9.92
C TYR A 111 -15.16 7.38 -10.97
N SER A 112 -16.11 8.21 -10.53
CA SER A 112 -17.03 8.93 -11.39
C SER A 112 -16.47 10.30 -11.77
N SER A 113 -16.87 10.81 -12.94
CA SER A 113 -16.52 12.14 -13.44
C SER A 113 -15.01 12.38 -13.64
N VAL A 114 -14.24 11.32 -13.88
CA VAL A 114 -12.78 11.39 -14.12
C VAL A 114 -12.44 12.28 -15.32
N TYR A 115 -13.23 12.17 -16.39
CA TYR A 115 -13.01 12.88 -17.66
C TYR A 115 -13.95 14.10 -17.81
N ASP A 116 -14.61 14.54 -16.75
CA ASP A 116 -15.42 15.76 -16.78
C ASP A 116 -14.65 16.90 -16.09
N PRO A 117 -14.13 17.89 -16.84
CA PRO A 117 -13.40 19.02 -16.26
C PRO A 117 -14.27 19.96 -15.44
N THR A 118 -15.60 19.88 -15.57
CA THR A 118 -16.54 20.77 -14.88
C THR A 118 -17.06 20.20 -13.56
N GLN A 119 -16.92 18.89 -13.36
CA GLN A 119 -17.43 18.17 -12.19
C GLN A 119 -16.26 17.66 -11.34
N PRO A 120 -16.39 17.63 -10.00
CA PRO A 120 -15.42 16.95 -9.15
C PRO A 120 -15.48 15.43 -9.35
N CYS A 121 -14.33 14.77 -9.32
CA CYS A 121 -14.22 13.32 -9.30
C CYS A 121 -14.75 12.82 -7.96
N THR A 122 -15.60 11.80 -8.03
CA THR A 122 -16.25 11.23 -6.84
C THR A 122 -16.06 9.73 -6.78
N CYS A 123 -15.97 9.20 -5.56
CA CYS A 123 -16.02 7.76 -5.32
C CYS A 123 -17.42 7.38 -4.80
N PRO A 124 -18.10 6.38 -5.38
CA PRO A 124 -19.42 5.96 -4.90
C PRO A 124 -19.37 5.28 -3.52
N PHE A 125 -18.22 4.70 -3.13
CA PHE A 125 -18.05 3.98 -1.87
C PHE A 125 -17.60 4.87 -0.71
N HIS A 126 -16.84 5.91 -1.01
CA HIS A 126 -16.46 6.93 -0.06
C HIS A 126 -17.02 8.24 -0.59
N GLN A 127 -18.16 8.68 -0.05
CA GLN A 127 -18.87 9.90 -0.43
C GLN A 127 -18.10 11.17 -0.03
N GLN A 128 -16.79 11.19 -0.26
CA GLN A 128 -15.89 12.31 -0.02
C GLN A 128 -15.44 12.81 -1.38
N GLN A 129 -15.79 14.07 -1.65
CA GLN A 129 -15.25 14.82 -2.76
C GLN A 129 -13.80 15.18 -2.38
N ALA A 130 -12.89 15.26 -3.35
CA ALA A 130 -11.45 15.45 -3.12
C ALA A 130 -11.06 16.69 -2.27
N TYR A 131 -12.02 17.58 -1.98
CA TYR A 131 -11.83 18.81 -1.19
C TYR A 131 -12.05 18.67 0.32
N ALA A 132 -12.43 17.51 0.86
CA ALA A 132 -12.46 17.33 2.31
C ALA A 132 -11.03 17.08 2.81
N THR A 133 -10.30 18.15 3.12
CA THR A 133 -9.10 18.08 3.95
C THR A 133 -9.36 17.17 5.15
N PRO A 134 -8.49 16.19 5.45
CA PRO A 134 -8.59 15.46 6.71
C PRO A 134 -8.38 16.46 7.83
N THR A 135 -9.45 16.78 8.56
CA THR A 135 -9.34 17.37 9.89
C THR A 135 -8.38 16.49 10.69
N PRO A 136 -7.32 17.05 11.29
CA PRO A 136 -6.50 16.29 12.22
C PRO A 136 -7.42 15.84 13.37
N SER A 137 -7.69 14.53 13.47
CA SER A 137 -8.25 13.99 14.69
C SER A 137 -7.20 14.08 15.80
N PRO A 138 -7.59 14.48 17.02
CA PRO A 138 -6.70 14.66 18.17
C PRO A 138 -6.07 13.35 18.65
#